data_AF-W6JTB8-F1
#
_entry.id   AF-W6JTB8-F1
#
_cell.length_a   1.000
_cell.length_b   1.000
_cell.length_c   1.000
_cell.angle_alpha   90.00
_cell.angle_beta   90.00
_cell.angle_gamma   90.00
#
_symmetry.space_group_name_H-M   'P 1'
#
loop_
_entity.id
_entity.type
_entity.pdbx_description
1 polymer ?
#
loop_
_entity_poly.entity_id
_entity_poly.type
_entity_poly.pdbx_seq_one_letter_code
_entity_poly.pdbx_strand_id
1 'polypeptide(L)'
;MNPAVSPLAARLPTPATVARWWVSVTAFDAILGGEWASFAFDPEWGEKEHCATYRSGSGDDASVTFTARGAFLRGFDHECALSPWGRDGVRSTPEFSRACR
;
A
#
# COMPACT_ATOMS: atom_id res chain seq x y z
N MET A 1 -8.20 -29.37 -2.32
CA MET A 1 -8.60 -28.37 -1.30
C MET A 1 -7.92 -27.07 -1.66
N ASN A 2 -8.64 -26.09 -2.23
CA ASN A 2 -8.05 -24.79 -2.57
C ASN A 2 -8.17 -23.92 -1.32
N PRO A 3 -7.07 -23.44 -0.69
CA PRO A 3 -7.15 -22.68 0.56
C PRO A 3 -8.16 -21.55 0.38
N ALA A 4 -9.22 -21.58 1.19
CA ALA A 4 -10.45 -20.85 0.96
C ALA A 4 -10.15 -19.36 0.75
N VAL A 5 -10.32 -18.90 -0.49
CA VAL A 5 -10.34 -17.48 -0.82
C VAL A 5 -11.43 -16.86 0.04
N SER A 6 -11.06 -15.88 0.87
CA SER A 6 -12.02 -15.20 1.76
C SER A 6 -13.20 -14.70 0.93
N PRO A 7 -14.46 -14.88 1.38
CA PRO A 7 -15.62 -14.33 0.69
C PRO A 7 -15.56 -12.80 0.55
N LEU A 8 -14.76 -12.13 1.38
CA LEU A 8 -14.45 -10.70 1.23
C LEU A 8 -13.71 -10.39 -0.06
N ALA A 9 -12.85 -11.28 -0.55
CA ALA A 9 -12.06 -11.05 -1.76
C ALA A 9 -12.93 -10.84 -3.00
N ALA A 10 -14.08 -11.52 -3.07
CA ALA A 10 -15.04 -11.36 -4.16
C ALA A 10 -15.71 -9.97 -4.18
N ARG A 11 -15.62 -9.21 -3.08
CA ARG A 11 -16.17 -7.86 -2.95
C ARG A 11 -15.13 -6.76 -3.20
N LEU A 12 -13.86 -7.13 -3.36
CA LEU A 12 -12.79 -6.17 -3.61
C LEU A 12 -12.87 -5.66 -5.05
N PRO A 13 -12.56 -4.37 -5.29
CA PRO A 13 -12.40 -3.84 -6.63
C PRO A 13 -11.27 -4.55 -7.36
N THR A 14 -11.34 -4.57 -8.69
CA THR A 14 -10.28 -5.19 -9.51
C THR A 14 -8.96 -4.42 -9.36
N PRO A 15 -7.79 -5.09 -9.53
CA PRO A 15 -6.50 -4.41 -9.51
C PRO A 15 -6.43 -3.20 -10.45
N ALA A 16 -7.00 -3.30 -11.66
CA ALA A 16 -7.06 -2.19 -12.61
C ALA A 16 -7.88 -1.00 -12.09
N THR A 17 -8.96 -1.25 -11.37
CA THR A 17 -9.78 -0.19 -10.75
C THR A 17 -8.98 0.52 -9.66
N VAL A 18 -8.31 -0.25 -8.79
CA VAL A 18 -7.46 0.28 -7.72
C VAL A 18 -6.32 1.12 -8.30
N ALA A 19 -5.63 0.64 -9.34
CA ALA A 19 -4.56 1.41 -10.01
C ALA A 19 -5.06 2.76 -10.54
N ARG A 20 -6.24 2.80 -11.19
CA ARG A 20 -6.82 4.07 -11.65
C ARG A 20 -7.15 5.04 -10.52
N TRP A 21 -7.61 4.53 -9.38
CA TRP A 21 -7.83 5.37 -8.20
C TRP A 21 -6.52 5.96 -7.68
N TRP A 22 -5.46 5.14 -7.58
CA TRP A 22 -4.13 5.62 -7.19
C TRP A 22 -3.61 6.73 -8.10
N VAL A 23 -3.68 6.54 -9.42
CA VAL A 23 -3.32 7.60 -10.39
C VAL A 23 -4.11 8.88 -10.14
N SER A 24 -5.41 8.75 -9.86
CA SER A 24 -6.28 9.92 -9.61
C SER A 24 -5.87 10.66 -8.33
N VAL A 25 -5.68 9.95 -7.22
CA VAL A 25 -5.29 10.59 -5.95
C VAL A 25 -3.86 11.14 -6.00
N THR A 26 -2.93 10.50 -6.70
CA THR A 26 -1.59 11.05 -6.95
C THR A 26 -1.65 12.35 -7.74
N ALA A 27 -2.51 12.42 -8.78
CA ALA A 27 -2.69 13.67 -9.52
C ALA A 27 -3.28 14.79 -8.64
N PHE A 28 -4.26 14.47 -7.79
CA PHE A 28 -4.81 15.42 -6.83
C PHE A 28 -3.79 15.88 -5.80
N ASP A 29 -3.01 14.98 -5.23
CA ASP A 29 -1.95 15.27 -4.26
C ASP A 29 -0.91 16.24 -4.84
N ALA A 30 -0.48 16.00 -6.08
CA ALA A 30 0.43 16.88 -6.81
C ALA A 30 -0.16 18.29 -7.07
N ILE A 31 -1.47 18.40 -7.31
CA ILE A 31 -2.15 19.70 -7.50
C ILE A 31 -2.25 20.47 -6.18
N LEU A 32 -2.51 19.79 -5.07
CA LEU A 32 -2.68 20.39 -3.75
C LEU A 32 -1.34 20.75 -3.08
N GLY A 33 -0.23 20.19 -3.56
CA GLY A 33 1.12 20.56 -3.13
C GLY A 33 1.64 19.83 -1.89
N GLY A 34 1.08 18.63 -1.58
CA GLY A 34 1.56 17.64 -0.60
C GLY A 34 2.38 18.17 0.58
N GLU A 35 1.73 18.50 1.69
CA GLU A 35 2.43 19.05 2.88
C GLU A 35 2.83 17.97 3.90
N TRP A 36 2.05 16.90 4.04
CA TRP A 36 2.24 15.89 5.11
C TRP A 36 2.03 14.47 4.60
N ALA A 37 0.83 14.20 4.07
CA ALA A 37 0.54 12.95 3.38
C ALA A 37 0.99 13.03 1.92
N SER A 38 1.43 11.92 1.35
CA SER A 38 1.82 11.85 -0.06
C SER A 38 1.34 10.58 -0.73
N PHE A 39 0.94 10.74 -2.00
CA PHE A 39 0.54 9.66 -2.90
C PHE A 39 1.46 9.64 -4.11
N ALA A 40 2.06 8.49 -4.41
CA ALA A 40 2.87 8.32 -5.61
C ALA A 40 2.41 7.11 -6.42
N PHE A 41 2.57 7.22 -7.75
CA PHE A 41 2.33 6.14 -8.69
C PHE A 41 3.48 6.07 -9.69
N ASP A 42 4.15 4.92 -9.74
CA ASP A 42 5.23 4.62 -10.66
C ASP A 42 4.78 3.58 -11.70
N PRO A 43 4.53 4.00 -12.95
CA PRO A 43 4.17 3.10 -14.03
C PRO A 43 5.36 2.28 -14.56
N GLU A 44 6.60 2.65 -14.25
CA GLU A 44 7.83 2.03 -14.76
C GLU A 44 8.60 1.29 -13.67
N TRP A 45 7.93 0.96 -12.56
CA TRP A 45 8.48 0.26 -11.41
C TRP A 45 9.24 -1.04 -11.77
N GLY A 46 8.71 -1.79 -12.74
CA GLY A 46 9.35 -2.97 -13.30
C GLY A 46 8.95 -3.19 -14.76
N GLU A 47 9.46 -4.23 -15.41
CA GLU A 47 9.24 -4.43 -16.85
C GLU A 47 7.76 -4.47 -17.26
N LYS A 48 6.90 -5.03 -16.41
CA LYS A 48 5.44 -5.16 -16.62
C LYS A 48 4.67 -4.93 -15.33
N GLU A 49 5.26 -4.15 -14.43
CA GLU A 49 4.76 -3.94 -13.07
C GLU A 49 4.66 -2.44 -12.80
N HIS A 50 3.67 -2.09 -11.98
CA HIS A 50 3.46 -0.72 -11.52
C HIS A 50 3.42 -0.71 -10.01
N CYS A 51 3.86 0.38 -9.39
CA CYS A 51 3.83 0.51 -7.94
C CYS A 51 3.11 1.79 -7.53
N ALA A 52 2.21 1.68 -6.57
CA ALA A 52 1.61 2.83 -5.92
C ALA A 52 2.02 2.85 -4.45
N THR A 53 2.30 4.03 -3.90
CA THR A 53 2.68 4.19 -2.49
C THR A 53 1.95 5.36 -1.83
N TYR A 54 1.62 5.17 -0.56
CA TYR A 54 1.06 6.19 0.32
C TYR A 54 1.89 6.28 1.59
N ARG A 55 2.10 7.52 2.04
CA ARG A 55 2.65 7.84 3.35
C ARG A 55 1.72 8.87 3.99
N SER A 56 1.29 8.66 5.23
CA SER A 56 0.47 9.66 5.93
C SER A 56 1.26 10.86 6.45
N GLY A 57 2.59 10.75 6.50
CA GLY A 57 3.47 11.71 7.16
C GLY A 57 3.54 11.55 8.68
N SER A 58 2.74 10.63 9.25
CA SER A 58 2.65 10.41 10.70
C SER A 58 2.81 8.95 11.12
N GLY A 59 3.35 8.08 10.26
CA GLY A 59 3.70 6.71 10.60
C GLY A 59 2.94 5.61 9.84
N ASP A 60 1.84 5.96 9.16
CA ASP A 60 1.12 4.99 8.32
C ASP A 60 1.73 4.90 6.93
N ASP A 61 1.70 3.70 6.37
CA ASP A 61 2.10 3.49 5.00
C ASP A 61 1.29 2.43 4.27
N ALA A 62 1.23 2.58 2.95
CA ALA A 62 0.76 1.52 2.08
C ALA A 62 1.58 1.47 0.80
N SER A 63 1.73 0.27 0.24
CA SER A 63 2.31 0.06 -1.08
C SER A 63 1.54 -1.03 -1.82
N VAL A 64 1.23 -0.80 -3.09
CA VAL A 64 0.57 -1.77 -3.98
C VAL A 64 1.43 -2.02 -5.20
N THR A 65 1.82 -3.26 -5.41
CA THR A 65 2.47 -3.70 -6.65
C THR A 65 1.43 -4.35 -7.56
N PHE A 66 1.24 -3.80 -8.75
CA PHE A 66 0.33 -4.31 -9.77
C PHE A 66 1.10 -5.13 -10.80
N THR A 67 0.58 -6.30 -11.13
CA THR A 67 1.15 -7.22 -12.12
C THR A 67 0.05 -7.75 -13.04
N ALA A 68 0.43 -8.41 -14.15
CA ALA A 68 -0.51 -9.10 -15.02
C ALA A 68 -1.30 -10.23 -14.32
N ARG A 69 -0.80 -10.75 -13.18
CA ARG A 69 -1.42 -11.86 -12.44
C ARG A 69 -2.30 -11.41 -11.27
N GLY A 70 -2.30 -10.13 -10.93
CA GLY A 70 -3.00 -9.58 -9.78
C GLY A 70 -2.23 -8.44 -9.12
N ALA A 71 -2.61 -8.10 -7.89
CA ALA A 71 -1.94 -7.08 -7.09
C ALA A 71 -1.52 -7.62 -5.73
N PHE A 72 -0.39 -7.13 -5.23
CA PHE A 72 0.08 -7.33 -3.87
C PHE A 72 -0.02 -6.01 -3.11
N LEU A 73 -0.79 -5.98 -2.01
CA LEU A 73 -0.95 -4.83 -1.13
C LEU A 73 -0.23 -5.12 0.19
N ARG A 74 0.64 -4.19 0.60
CA ARG A 74 1.19 -4.10 1.95
C ARG A 74 0.66 -2.82 2.58
N GLY A 75 0.04 -2.92 3.74
CA GLY A 75 -0.40 -1.77 4.52
C GLY A 75 0.18 -1.84 5.93
N PHE A 76 0.46 -0.69 6.51
CA PHE A 76 0.91 -0.51 7.88
C PHE A 76 0.14 0.64 8.52
N ASP A 77 -0.49 0.34 9.66
CA ASP A 77 -1.18 1.29 10.52
C ASP A 77 -0.40 1.36 11.84
N HIS A 78 0.19 2.51 12.12
CA HIS A 78 1.07 2.68 13.28
C HIS A 78 0.31 2.63 14.61
N GLU A 79 -1.00 2.91 14.60
CA GLU A 79 -1.89 2.88 15.77
C GLU A 79 -2.57 1.52 15.96
N CYS A 80 -2.40 0.57 15.03
CA CYS A 80 -3.06 -0.71 15.15
C CYS A 80 -2.57 -1.47 16.40
N ALA A 81 -3.47 -2.25 17.02
CA ALA A 81 -3.13 -3.03 18.22
C ALA A 81 -1.99 -4.05 17.98
N LEU A 82 -1.73 -4.40 16.72
CA LEU A 82 -0.64 -5.31 16.32
C LEU A 82 0.65 -4.56 15.97
N SER A 83 0.64 -3.22 16.03
CA SER A 83 1.81 -2.39 15.76
C SER A 83 2.87 -2.63 16.83
N PRO A 84 4.14 -2.84 16.45
CA PRO A 84 5.26 -2.89 17.40
C PRO A 84 5.44 -1.59 18.19
N TRP A 85 4.80 -0.51 17.73
CA TRP A 85 4.87 0.84 18.30
C TRP A 85 3.62 1.21 19.12
N GLY A 86 2.71 0.26 19.35
CA GLY A 86 1.52 0.45 20.19
C GLY A 86 1.85 0.80 21.65
N ARG A 87 0.84 1.29 22.37
CA ARG A 87 0.92 2.04 23.66
C ARG A 87 1.76 1.42 24.79
N ASP A 88 2.17 0.16 24.68
CA ASP A 88 2.88 -0.57 25.74
C ASP A 88 4.30 -1.03 25.36
N GLY A 89 4.86 -0.59 24.22
CA GLY A 89 6.28 -0.79 23.89
C GLY A 89 6.72 -2.26 23.79
N VAL A 90 5.79 -3.20 23.56
CA VAL A 90 6.11 -4.62 23.41
C VAL A 90 6.67 -4.86 22.02
N ARG A 91 7.99 -4.99 21.99
CA ARG A 91 8.81 -5.41 20.85
C ARG A 91 8.36 -6.77 20.30
N SER A 92 7.95 -6.84 19.03
CA SER A 92 7.89 -8.14 18.35
C SER A 92 7.98 -8.08 16.81
N THR A 93 8.98 -8.83 16.31
CA THR A 93 9.19 -9.40 14.95
C THR A 93 10.08 -8.65 13.94
N PRO A 94 10.83 -9.39 13.08
CA PRO A 94 12.06 -8.92 12.46
C PRO A 94 11.80 -7.97 11.29
N GLU A 95 12.74 -7.03 11.11
CA GLU A 95 12.67 -6.04 10.05
C GLU A 95 12.71 -6.67 8.66
N PHE A 96 11.64 -6.46 7.88
CA PHE A 96 11.67 -6.58 6.43
C PHE A 96 11.90 -5.19 5.80
N SER A 97 12.97 -4.51 6.22
CA SER A 97 13.44 -3.30 5.55
C SER A 97 14.32 -3.70 4.35
N ARG A 98 13.67 -4.09 3.25
CA ARG A 98 14.23 -3.82 1.92
C ARG A 98 13.26 -2.93 1.20
N ALA A 99 13.59 -1.65 1.25
CA ALA A 99 13.06 -0.65 0.35
C ALA A 99 13.25 -1.16 -1.08
N CYS A 100 12.16 -1.60 -1.67
CA CYS A 100 11.78 -1.26 -3.03
C CYS A 100 12.35 0.13 -3.36
N ARG A 101 13.49 0.15 -4.06
CA ARG A 101 13.98 1.29 -4.86
C ARG A 101 13.53 1.06 -6.28
#